data_AF-A0A818TR13-F1
#
_entry.id   AF-A0A818TR13-F1
#
_cell.length_a   1.000
_cell.length_b   1.000
_cell.length_c   1.000
_cell.angle_alpha   90.00
_cell.angle_beta   90.00
_cell.angle_gamma   90.00
#
_symmetry.space_group_name_H-M   'P 1'
#
loop_
_entity.id
_entity.type
_entity.pdbx_description
1 polymer ?
#
loop_
_entity_poly.entity_id
_entity_poly.type
_entity_poly.pdbx_seq_one_letter_code
_entity_poly.pdbx_strand_id
1 'polypeptide(L)'
;MSTSTDANITAYWNNASSSMNRYFSIFLFLFGTIGNILNILVLFQRELRTNSCSFLFLISSIANLIAILSGLTTRMLSGWTLDLTNTIDWLCKLRAFILFVSRNIALLSIMFAALDRWLSSSINVHRRHMSTLKNAQRAVILLLILSAIIYSPIFYCYKANLINAPLKCYGETNICRISNDLIYACCTILFPILLMSLFGIMTINNIRHVQSRINITNSNERLPISKKKKVDRQLSLMLFIQIILLALFTLPQAIQKLYSTITANQILSSAQTAFNNFIFNLVLLLTYVANGVPFYIYTLSGGTVFRNALIQLFRKLNQIHP
;
A
#
# COMPACT_ATOMS: atom_id res chain seq x y z
N MET A 1 1.37 37.26 27.57
CA MET A 1 0.10 36.49 27.47
C MET A 1 0.03 35.63 26.21
N SER A 2 0.66 36.00 25.08
CA SER A 2 0.72 35.16 23.86
C SER A 2 1.62 33.91 23.99
N THR A 3 2.75 34.03 24.67
CA THR A 3 3.75 32.95 24.82
C THR A 3 3.26 31.73 25.60
N SER A 4 2.41 31.91 26.62
CA SER A 4 1.81 30.82 27.40
C SER A 4 0.76 30.03 26.61
N THR A 5 -0.01 30.71 25.77
CA THR A 5 -1.04 30.10 24.94
C THR A 5 -0.42 29.26 23.82
N ASP A 6 0.63 29.77 23.17
CA ASP A 6 1.37 29.03 22.14
C ASP A 6 2.09 27.79 22.70
N ALA A 7 2.64 27.88 23.92
CA ALA A 7 3.24 26.74 24.61
C ALA A 7 2.21 25.64 24.91
N ASN A 8 1.02 26.01 25.40
CA ASN A 8 -0.07 25.06 25.68
C ASN A 8 -0.58 24.38 24.41
N ILE A 9 -0.75 25.13 23.31
CA ILE A 9 -1.16 24.58 22.00
C ILE A 9 -0.10 23.62 21.46
N THR A 10 1.19 23.98 21.57
CA THR A 10 2.31 23.14 21.16
C THR A 10 2.33 21.82 21.93
N ALA A 11 2.16 21.87 23.26
CA ALA A 11 2.11 20.70 24.12
C ALA A 11 0.91 19.79 23.77
N TYR A 12 -0.26 20.37 23.51
CA TYR A 12 -1.45 19.63 23.09
C TYR A 12 -1.20 18.81 21.81
N TRP A 13 -0.68 19.44 20.74
CA TRP A 13 -0.42 18.75 19.48
C TRP A 13 0.65 17.66 19.60
N ASN A 14 1.70 17.90 20.37
CA ASN A 14 2.73 16.91 20.63
C ASN A 14 2.18 15.69 21.39
N ASN A 15 1.35 15.92 22.42
CA ASN A 15 0.71 14.85 23.19
C ASN A 15 -0.29 14.06 22.33
N ALA A 16 -1.08 14.74 21.51
CA ALA A 16 -2.01 14.11 20.56
C ALA A 16 -1.25 13.24 19.55
N SER A 17 -0.18 13.77 18.95
CA SER A 17 0.68 13.04 18.00
C SER A 17 1.33 11.82 18.65
N SER A 18 1.85 11.96 19.87
CA SER A 18 2.44 10.84 20.63
C SER A 18 1.42 9.74 20.93
N SER A 19 0.24 10.12 21.44
CA SER A 19 -0.85 9.18 21.76
C SER A 19 -1.34 8.43 20.52
N MET A 20 -1.53 9.15 19.41
CA MET A 20 -1.93 8.58 18.12
C MET A 20 -0.85 7.60 17.60
N ASN A 21 0.42 8.02 17.57
CA ASN A 21 1.52 7.15 17.15
C ASN A 21 1.67 5.91 18.03
N ARG A 22 1.33 5.97 19.32
CA ARG A 22 1.39 4.82 20.21
C ARG A 22 0.21 3.88 20.00
N TYR A 23 -1.01 4.33 20.30
CA TYR A 23 -2.18 3.44 20.35
C TYR A 23 -2.67 3.04 18.96
N PHE A 24 -2.71 3.98 18.01
CA PHE A 24 -3.20 3.67 16.67
C PHE A 24 -2.21 2.79 15.91
N SER A 25 -0.90 2.99 16.08
CA SER A 25 0.11 2.10 15.49
C SER A 25 0.03 0.68 16.01
N ILE A 26 -0.24 0.47 17.31
CA ILE A 26 -0.41 -0.87 17.88
C ILE A 26 -1.60 -1.58 17.22
N PHE A 27 -2.74 -0.89 17.12
CA PHE A 27 -3.92 -1.40 16.44
C PHE A 27 -3.61 -1.75 14.97
N LEU A 28 -2.99 -0.84 14.22
CA LEU A 28 -2.64 -1.06 12.82
C LEU A 28 -1.63 -2.19 12.62
N PHE A 29 -0.68 -2.33 13.55
CA PHE A 29 0.29 -3.42 13.50
C PHE A 29 -0.40 -4.77 13.69
N LEU A 30 -1.24 -4.93 14.70
CA LEU A 30 -1.95 -6.19 14.96
C LEU A 30 -2.90 -6.54 13.81
N PHE A 31 -3.82 -5.64 13.47
CA PHE A 31 -4.81 -5.90 12.41
C PHE A 31 -4.15 -6.01 11.03
N GLY A 32 -3.12 -5.20 10.76
CA GLY A 32 -2.42 -5.22 9.48
C GLY A 32 -1.54 -6.45 9.29
N THR A 33 -0.84 -6.92 10.34
CA THR A 33 -0.04 -8.16 10.27
C THR A 33 -0.93 -9.38 10.10
N ILE A 34 -1.97 -9.54 10.96
CA ILE A 34 -2.93 -10.64 10.88
C ILE A 34 -3.60 -10.65 9.49
N GLY A 35 -4.08 -9.49 9.04
CA GLY A 35 -4.71 -9.36 7.73
C GLY A 35 -3.78 -9.83 6.60
N ASN A 36 -2.57 -9.27 6.51
CA ASN A 36 -1.64 -9.65 5.44
C ASN A 36 -1.22 -11.12 5.51
N ILE A 37 -0.97 -11.69 6.70
CA ILE A 37 -0.64 -13.11 6.85
C ILE A 37 -1.78 -13.99 6.34
N LEU A 38 -3.02 -13.73 6.76
CA LEU A 38 -4.18 -14.50 6.28
C LEU A 38 -4.37 -14.34 4.77
N ASN A 39 -4.14 -13.15 4.23
CA ASN A 39 -4.21 -12.90 2.79
C ASN A 39 -3.19 -13.73 2.01
N ILE A 40 -1.95 -13.75 2.51
CA ILE A 40 -0.85 -14.53 1.95
C ILE A 40 -1.24 -16.01 1.94
N LEU A 41 -1.70 -16.56 3.07
CA LEU A 41 -2.10 -17.96 3.19
C LEU A 41 -3.24 -18.34 2.23
N VAL A 42 -4.23 -17.47 2.06
CA VAL A 42 -5.33 -17.70 1.11
C VAL A 42 -4.83 -17.66 -0.34
N LEU A 43 -4.02 -16.66 -0.70
CA LEU A 43 -3.53 -16.49 -2.07
C LEU A 43 -2.49 -17.54 -2.48
N PHE A 44 -1.82 -18.20 -1.53
CA PHE A 44 -0.93 -19.33 -1.78
C PHE A 44 -1.64 -20.63 -2.19
N GLN A 45 -2.96 -20.70 -2.05
CA GLN A 45 -3.73 -21.91 -2.40
C GLN A 45 -3.62 -22.25 -3.89
N ARG A 46 -3.67 -23.55 -4.20
CA ARG A 46 -3.46 -24.09 -5.56
C ARG A 46 -4.39 -23.47 -6.60
N GLU A 47 -5.62 -23.14 -6.22
CA GLU A 47 -6.62 -22.55 -7.12
C GLU A 47 -6.30 -21.11 -7.51
N LEU A 48 -5.68 -20.34 -6.60
CA LEU A 48 -5.42 -18.90 -6.81
C LEU A 48 -4.00 -18.64 -7.30
N ARG A 49 -3.00 -19.42 -6.88
CA ARG A 49 -1.59 -19.19 -7.22
C ARG A 49 -1.25 -19.27 -8.72
N THR A 50 -2.13 -19.84 -9.53
CA THR A 50 -1.95 -19.94 -10.99
C THR A 50 -2.49 -18.73 -11.75
N ASN A 51 -3.28 -17.87 -11.11
CA ASN A 51 -3.80 -16.63 -11.68
C ASN A 51 -2.78 -15.50 -11.52
N SER A 52 -2.44 -14.82 -12.61
CA SER A 52 -1.46 -13.72 -12.62
C SER A 52 -1.83 -12.57 -11.69
N CYS A 53 -3.11 -12.19 -11.63
CA CYS A 53 -3.58 -11.12 -10.73
C CYS A 53 -3.52 -11.54 -9.26
N SER A 54 -3.94 -12.76 -8.93
CA SER A 54 -3.82 -13.29 -7.57
C SER A 54 -2.36 -13.37 -7.11
N PHE A 55 -1.43 -13.72 -8.02
CA PHE A 55 0.00 -13.67 -7.73
C PHE A 55 0.48 -12.24 -7.43
N LEU A 56 0.03 -11.24 -8.18
CA LEU A 56 0.39 -9.83 -7.90
C LEU A 56 -0.20 -9.33 -6.56
N PHE A 57 -1.42 -9.76 -6.21
CA PHE A 57 -1.98 -9.52 -4.87
C PHE A 57 -1.19 -10.18 -3.75
N LEU A 58 -0.65 -11.38 -3.99
CA LEU A 58 0.20 -12.08 -3.04
C LEU A 58 1.49 -11.29 -2.80
N ILE A 59 2.18 -10.86 -3.86
CA ILE A 59 3.39 -10.04 -3.75
C ILE A 59 3.10 -8.72 -3.05
N SER A 60 1.97 -8.07 -3.37
CA SER A 60 1.55 -6.86 -2.66
C SER A 60 1.34 -7.10 -1.16
N SER A 61 0.74 -8.23 -0.78
CA SER A 61 0.50 -8.58 0.63
C SER A 61 1.79 -8.88 1.40
N ILE A 62 2.75 -9.56 0.76
CA ILE A 62 4.10 -9.78 1.32
C ILE A 62 4.80 -8.43 1.53
N ALA A 63 4.77 -7.57 0.53
CA ALA A 63 5.39 -6.25 0.60
C ALA A 63 4.71 -5.36 1.66
N ASN A 64 3.39 -5.39 1.78
CA ASN A 64 2.65 -4.69 2.83
C ASN A 64 3.02 -5.19 4.23
N LEU A 65 3.18 -6.50 4.41
CA LEU A 65 3.65 -7.08 5.67
C LEU A 65 5.05 -6.56 6.03
N ILE A 66 5.99 -6.57 5.08
CA ILE A 66 7.34 -6.03 5.28
C ILE A 66 7.28 -4.53 5.62
N ALA A 67 6.43 -3.75 4.94
CA ALA A 67 6.26 -2.33 5.20
C ALA A 67 5.69 -2.06 6.60
N ILE A 68 4.74 -2.88 7.07
CA ILE A 68 4.18 -2.78 8.43
C ILE A 68 5.24 -3.14 9.48
N LEU A 69 5.94 -4.25 9.30
CA LEU A 69 6.97 -4.72 10.23
C LEU A 69 8.15 -3.74 10.33
N SER A 70 8.63 -3.21 9.21
CA SER A 70 9.70 -2.20 9.21
C SER A 70 9.20 -0.85 9.72
N GLY A 71 7.99 -0.44 9.35
CA GLY A 71 7.49 0.91 9.55
C GLY A 71 6.86 1.18 10.92
N LEU A 72 6.03 0.27 11.43
CA LEU A 72 5.25 0.46 12.65
C LEU A 72 5.95 -0.03 13.92
N THR A 73 6.84 -1.02 13.83
CA THR A 73 7.50 -1.60 15.02
C THR A 73 8.14 -0.53 15.89
N THR A 74 8.86 0.44 15.32
CA THR A 74 9.47 1.48 16.17
C THR A 74 8.52 2.60 16.57
N ARG A 75 7.42 2.80 15.83
CA ARG A 75 6.37 3.74 16.23
C ARG A 75 5.63 3.25 17.46
N MET A 76 5.42 1.93 17.57
CA MET A 76 4.82 1.33 18.77
C MET A 76 5.73 1.48 19.99
N LEU A 77 7.06 1.44 19.78
CA LEU A 77 8.07 1.61 20.83
C LEU A 77 8.32 3.08 21.21
N SER A 78 7.77 4.03 20.43
CA SER A 78 7.81 5.46 20.72
C SER A 78 7.16 5.75 22.07
N GLY A 79 7.98 6.03 23.09
CA GLY A 79 7.52 6.39 24.44
C GLY A 79 7.72 5.32 25.53
N TRP A 80 8.28 4.14 25.19
CA TRP A 80 8.63 3.10 26.18
C TRP A 80 10.13 2.83 26.24
N THR A 81 10.81 2.80 25.09
CA THR A 81 12.22 2.43 24.97
C THR A 81 12.96 3.34 24.00
N LEU A 82 14.29 3.36 24.11
CA LEU A 82 15.16 4.01 23.14
C LEU A 82 15.04 3.29 21.77
N ASP A 83 14.38 3.93 20.80
CA ASP A 83 14.34 3.43 19.42
C ASP A 83 15.75 3.54 18.81
N LEU A 84 16.41 2.40 18.64
CA LEU A 84 17.78 2.30 18.10
C LEU A 84 17.90 2.89 16.69
N THR A 85 16.82 2.95 15.91
CA THR A 85 16.86 3.56 14.57
C THR A 85 16.95 5.08 14.63
N ASN A 86 16.69 5.69 15.79
CA ASN A 86 16.88 7.13 15.99
C ASN A 86 18.33 7.48 16.36
N THR A 87 19.14 6.50 16.75
CA THR A 87 20.52 6.71 17.23
C THR A 87 21.57 6.06 16.34
N ILE A 88 21.27 4.88 15.77
CA ILE A 88 22.18 4.11 14.92
C ILE A 88 21.94 4.43 13.44
N ASP A 89 22.92 5.05 12.79
CA ASP A 89 22.81 5.58 11.43
C ASP A 89 22.54 4.50 10.35
N TRP A 90 23.31 3.41 10.34
CA TRP A 90 23.10 2.34 9.37
C TRP A 90 21.73 1.68 9.49
N LEU A 91 21.22 1.55 10.73
CA LEU A 91 19.94 0.93 11.03
C LEU A 91 18.78 1.84 10.60
N CYS A 92 18.91 3.17 10.81
CA CYS A 92 18.02 4.18 10.25
C CYS A 92 17.87 4.03 8.73
N LYS A 93 19.01 4.02 8.02
CA LYS A 93 19.07 3.93 6.56
C LYS A 93 18.48 2.63 6.02
N LEU A 94 18.92 1.48 6.57
CA LEU A 94 18.44 0.16 6.15
C LEU A 94 16.94 0.03 6.34
N ARG A 95 16.43 0.45 7.49
CA ARG A 95 15.00 0.40 7.80
C ARG A 95 14.20 1.30 6.87
N ALA A 96 14.63 2.54 6.67
CA ALA A 96 13.97 3.47 5.76
C ALA A 96 13.95 2.89 4.34
N PHE A 97 15.06 2.36 3.86
CA PHE A 97 15.17 1.72 2.56
C PHE A 97 14.17 0.56 2.42
N ILE A 98 14.15 -0.39 3.36
CA ILE A 98 13.19 -1.51 3.36
C ILE A 98 11.75 -1.00 3.35
N LEU A 99 11.43 0.02 4.15
CA LEU A 99 10.08 0.59 4.23
C LEU A 99 9.63 1.20 2.90
N PHE A 100 10.46 2.04 2.28
CA PHE A 100 10.10 2.71 1.03
C PHE A 100 10.05 1.74 -0.15
N VAL A 101 11.03 0.83 -0.26
CA VAL A 101 11.05 -0.21 -1.29
C VAL A 101 9.82 -1.11 -1.18
N SER A 102 9.49 -1.58 0.02
CA SER A 102 8.32 -2.45 0.23
C SER A 102 7.00 -1.73 -0.07
N ARG A 103 6.83 -0.46 0.33
CA ARG A 103 5.67 0.36 -0.05
C ARG A 103 5.53 0.51 -1.56
N ASN A 104 6.64 0.76 -2.25
CA ASN A 104 6.65 0.92 -3.70
C ASN A 104 6.27 -0.38 -4.42
N ILE A 105 6.85 -1.52 -4.00
CA ILE A 105 6.51 -2.83 -4.52
C ILE A 105 5.03 -3.14 -4.29
N ALA A 106 4.51 -2.84 -3.09
CA ALA A 106 3.11 -3.11 -2.76
C ALA A 106 2.15 -2.36 -3.70
N LEU A 107 2.35 -1.05 -3.89
CA LEU A 107 1.53 -0.20 -4.75
C LEU A 107 1.67 -0.56 -6.23
N LEU A 108 2.90 -0.73 -6.72
CA LEU A 108 3.14 -1.08 -8.12
C LEU A 108 2.61 -2.48 -8.46
N SER A 109 2.62 -3.43 -7.51
CA SER A 109 2.00 -4.74 -7.72
C SER A 109 0.50 -4.63 -8.00
N ILE A 110 -0.21 -3.74 -7.31
CA ILE A 110 -1.64 -3.48 -7.57
C ILE A 110 -1.84 -2.75 -8.90
N MET A 111 -0.95 -1.82 -9.25
CA MET A 111 -0.96 -1.19 -10.57
C MET A 111 -0.79 -2.22 -11.70
N PHE A 112 0.16 -3.14 -11.57
CA PHE A 112 0.33 -4.24 -12.52
C PHE A 112 -0.84 -5.23 -12.48
N ALA A 113 -1.51 -5.42 -11.34
CA ALA A 113 -2.73 -6.21 -11.26
C ALA A 113 -3.86 -5.55 -12.06
N ALA A 114 -3.97 -4.21 -12.03
CA ALA A 114 -4.91 -3.47 -12.87
C ALA A 114 -4.60 -3.58 -14.36
N LEU A 115 -3.32 -3.49 -14.73
CA LEU A 115 -2.87 -3.76 -16.10
C LEU A 115 -3.24 -5.19 -16.54
N ASP A 116 -2.95 -6.19 -15.71
CA ASP A 116 -3.26 -7.59 -16.00
C ASP A 116 -4.77 -7.81 -16.16
N ARG A 117 -5.60 -7.20 -15.31
CA ARG A 117 -7.06 -7.23 -15.46
C ARG A 117 -7.52 -6.58 -16.76
N TRP A 118 -6.95 -5.43 -17.13
CA TRP A 118 -7.24 -4.80 -18.42
C TRP A 118 -6.88 -5.71 -19.60
N LEU A 119 -5.66 -6.27 -19.60
CA LEU A 119 -5.21 -7.20 -20.64
C LEU A 119 -6.13 -8.42 -20.74
N SER A 120 -6.48 -9.04 -19.62
CA SER A 120 -7.36 -10.22 -19.56
C SER A 120 -8.78 -9.93 -20.09
N SER A 121 -9.30 -8.73 -19.83
CA SER A 121 -10.62 -8.29 -20.26
C SER A 121 -10.68 -7.88 -21.74
N SER A 122 -9.53 -7.70 -22.39
CA SER A 122 -9.46 -7.20 -23.75
C SER A 122 -10.07 -8.19 -24.76
N ILE A 123 -10.76 -7.63 -25.74
CA ILE A 123 -11.33 -8.37 -26.87
C ILE A 123 -10.20 -8.90 -27.76
N ASN A 124 -9.14 -8.11 -27.92
CA ASN A 124 -7.98 -8.46 -28.72
C ASN A 124 -7.26 -9.66 -28.08
N VAL A 125 -7.22 -10.76 -28.82
CA VAL A 125 -6.60 -12.03 -28.44
C VAL A 125 -5.13 -11.82 -28.05
N HIS A 126 -4.37 -11.04 -28.82
CA HIS A 126 -2.96 -10.79 -28.56
C HIS A 126 -2.74 -10.12 -27.21
N ARG A 127 -3.53 -9.08 -26.89
CA ARG A 127 -3.47 -8.41 -25.58
C ARG A 127 -3.82 -9.35 -24.43
N ARG A 128 -4.84 -10.20 -24.61
CA ARG A 128 -5.24 -11.19 -23.62
C ARG A 128 -4.16 -12.25 -23.36
N HIS A 129 -3.42 -12.65 -24.40
CA HIS A 129 -2.28 -13.57 -24.26
C HIS A 129 -1.09 -12.98 -23.49
N MET A 130 -1.04 -11.67 -23.26
CA MET A 130 -0.03 -11.06 -22.40
C MET A 130 -0.32 -11.25 -20.90
N SER A 131 -1.59 -11.46 -20.52
CA SER A 131 -2.00 -11.76 -19.14
C SER A 131 -1.63 -13.20 -18.79
N THR A 132 -0.39 -13.39 -18.34
CA THR A 132 0.15 -14.70 -17.97
C THR A 132 0.96 -14.60 -16.69
N LEU A 133 1.02 -15.72 -15.94
CA LEU A 133 1.81 -15.80 -14.72
C LEU A 133 3.30 -15.51 -14.96
N LYS A 134 3.86 -15.97 -16.09
CA LYS A 134 5.26 -15.72 -16.47
C LYS A 134 5.55 -14.22 -16.61
N ASN A 135 4.64 -13.48 -17.24
CA ASN A 135 4.79 -12.03 -17.39
C ASN A 135 4.62 -11.31 -16.06
N ALA A 136 3.71 -11.77 -15.20
CA ALA A 136 3.56 -11.23 -13.85
C ALA A 136 4.83 -11.45 -13.00
N GLN A 137 5.46 -12.63 -13.08
CA GLN A 137 6.73 -12.91 -12.41
C GLN A 137 7.87 -12.02 -12.92
N ARG A 138 7.99 -11.85 -14.25
CA ARG A 138 8.96 -10.92 -14.84
C ARG A 138 8.71 -9.48 -14.39
N ALA A 139 7.45 -9.05 -14.35
CA ALA A 139 7.09 -7.72 -13.85
C ALA A 139 7.53 -7.55 -12.39
N VAL A 140 7.32 -8.54 -11.52
CA VAL A 140 7.77 -8.47 -10.11
C VAL A 140 9.28 -8.34 -9.99
N ILE A 141 10.07 -9.08 -10.79
CA ILE A 141 11.52 -8.93 -10.81
C ILE A 141 11.93 -7.50 -11.21
N LEU A 142 11.31 -6.95 -12.26
CA LEU A 142 11.53 -5.57 -12.67
C LEU A 142 11.14 -4.57 -11.57
N LEU A 143 10.01 -4.78 -10.90
CA LEU A 143 9.54 -3.94 -9.79
C LEU A 143 10.54 -3.93 -8.63
N LEU A 144 11.10 -5.09 -8.27
CA LEU A 144 12.12 -5.20 -7.23
C LEU A 144 13.36 -4.37 -7.57
N ILE A 145 13.90 -4.56 -8.78
CA ILE A 145 15.10 -3.85 -9.25
C ILE A 145 14.84 -2.35 -9.32
N LEU A 146 13.76 -1.93 -9.97
CA LEU A 146 13.42 -0.50 -10.11
C LEU A 146 13.17 0.16 -8.75
N SER A 147 12.48 -0.51 -7.83
CA SER A 147 12.24 0.03 -6.48
C SER A 147 13.54 0.18 -5.71
N ALA A 148 14.45 -0.80 -5.79
CA ALA A 148 15.76 -0.73 -5.14
C ALA A 148 16.60 0.42 -5.69
N ILE A 149 16.61 0.62 -7.02
CA ILE A 149 17.35 1.73 -7.65
C ILE A 149 16.77 3.08 -7.22
N ILE A 150 15.45 3.27 -7.35
CA ILE A 150 14.74 4.53 -7.04
C ILE A 150 15.00 4.97 -5.60
N TYR A 151 15.06 4.02 -4.65
CA TYR A 151 15.23 4.29 -3.22
C TYR A 151 16.65 4.10 -2.69
N SER A 152 17.60 3.67 -3.53
CA SER A 152 19.02 3.64 -3.17
C SER A 152 19.57 4.97 -2.64
N PRO A 153 19.04 6.16 -3.03
CA PRO A 153 19.44 7.42 -2.45
C PRO A 153 19.37 7.54 -0.93
N ILE A 154 18.50 6.75 -0.29
CA ILE A 154 18.33 6.75 1.16
C ILE A 154 19.65 6.48 1.89
N PHE A 155 20.51 5.61 1.36
CA PHE A 155 21.76 5.24 2.04
C PHE A 155 22.75 6.40 2.20
N TYR A 156 22.70 7.40 1.32
CA TYR A 156 23.52 8.61 1.44
C TYR A 156 22.73 9.82 1.95
N CYS A 157 21.41 9.87 1.73
CA CYS A 157 20.58 11.02 2.09
C CYS A 157 20.06 11.02 3.53
N TYR A 158 19.82 9.85 4.12
CA TYR A 158 19.23 9.76 5.45
C TYR A 158 20.31 9.81 6.53
N LYS A 159 19.96 10.37 7.68
CA LYS A 159 20.81 10.40 8.87
C LYS A 159 19.99 10.18 10.13
N ALA A 160 20.56 9.47 11.10
CA ALA A 160 19.97 9.33 12.43
C ALA A 160 20.19 10.58 13.30
N ASN A 161 19.44 10.69 14.39
CA ASN A 161 19.53 11.73 15.42
C ASN A 161 19.36 13.18 14.92
N LEU A 162 18.50 13.41 13.93
CA LEU A 162 18.13 14.75 13.48
C LEU A 162 17.16 15.43 14.46
N ILE A 163 17.46 16.68 14.85
CA ILE A 163 16.66 17.47 15.80
C ILE A 163 15.65 18.36 15.05
N ASN A 164 16.04 18.89 13.89
CA ASN A 164 15.22 19.81 13.07
C ASN A 164 14.50 19.06 11.93
N ALA A 165 13.85 17.95 12.26
CA ALA A 165 13.14 17.11 11.31
C ALA A 165 11.86 16.52 11.94
N PRO A 166 10.85 16.17 11.13
CA PRO A 166 9.63 15.53 11.65
C PRO A 166 9.90 14.19 12.34
N LEU A 167 11.01 13.54 12.00
CA LEU A 167 11.48 12.26 12.55
C LEU A 167 12.99 12.36 12.80
N LYS A 168 13.48 11.67 13.84
CA LYS A 168 14.91 11.62 14.16
C LYS A 168 15.75 10.90 13.10
N CYS A 169 15.14 9.95 12.37
CA CYS A 169 15.70 9.32 11.18
C CYS A 169 15.03 9.93 9.94
N TYR A 170 15.73 10.81 9.23
CA TYR A 170 15.18 11.56 8.10
C TYR A 170 16.27 12.04 7.13
N GLY A 171 15.87 12.69 6.03
CA GLY A 171 16.80 13.30 5.10
C GLY A 171 17.62 14.42 5.77
N GLU A 172 18.95 14.36 5.68
CA GLU A 172 19.85 15.32 6.32
C GLU A 172 19.75 16.70 5.66
N THR A 173 19.89 16.75 4.32
CA THR A 173 19.90 17.99 3.54
C THR A 173 18.52 18.33 2.97
N ASN A 174 18.27 19.61 2.70
CA ASN A 174 17.01 20.04 2.07
C ASN A 174 16.80 19.39 0.69
N ILE A 175 17.87 19.23 -0.09
CA ILE A 175 17.82 18.57 -1.40
C ILE A 175 17.36 17.12 -1.23
N CYS A 176 17.96 16.37 -0.30
CA CYS A 176 17.56 14.99 -0.02
C CYS A 176 16.10 14.88 0.43
N ARG A 177 15.62 15.82 1.27
CA ARG A 177 14.22 15.85 1.71
C ARG A 177 13.27 16.07 0.53
N ILE A 178 13.52 17.10 -0.27
CA ILE A 178 12.70 17.47 -1.43
C ILE A 178 12.69 16.34 -2.46
N SER A 179 13.88 15.81 -2.82
CA SER A 179 13.98 14.72 -3.80
C SER A 179 13.22 13.48 -3.33
N ASN A 180 13.39 13.06 -2.07
CA ASN A 180 12.67 11.90 -1.53
C ASN A 180 11.15 12.14 -1.49
N ASP A 181 10.73 13.33 -1.10
CA ASP A 181 9.31 13.67 -0.98
C ASP A 181 8.63 13.73 -2.36
N LEU A 182 9.31 14.27 -3.38
CA LEU A 182 8.85 14.26 -4.77
C LEU A 182 8.83 12.86 -5.37
N ILE A 183 9.88 12.05 -5.18
CA ILE A 183 9.92 10.66 -5.65
C ILE A 183 8.75 9.88 -5.03
N TYR A 184 8.54 10.01 -3.73
CA TYR A 184 7.47 9.30 -3.04
C TYR A 184 6.08 9.76 -3.49
N ALA A 185 5.84 11.08 -3.55
CA ALA A 185 4.54 11.61 -3.96
C ALA A 185 4.24 11.31 -5.44
N CYS A 186 5.17 11.63 -6.34
CA CYS A 186 4.95 11.52 -7.78
C CYS A 186 5.08 10.09 -8.29
N CYS A 187 6.18 9.39 -7.97
CA CYS A 187 6.48 8.08 -8.54
C CYS A 187 5.81 6.92 -7.79
N THR A 188 5.64 7.03 -6.46
CA THR A 188 5.07 5.93 -5.67
C THR A 188 3.57 6.05 -5.44
N ILE A 189 3.01 7.27 -5.35
CA ILE A 189 1.57 7.45 -5.11
C ILE A 189 0.82 7.89 -6.36
N LEU A 190 1.13 9.07 -6.91
CA LEU A 190 0.33 9.67 -7.97
C LEU A 190 0.40 8.86 -9.27
N PHE A 191 1.60 8.51 -9.74
CA PHE A 191 1.77 7.73 -10.96
C PHE A 191 1.04 6.38 -10.92
N PRO A 192 1.18 5.55 -9.87
CA PRO A 192 0.43 4.29 -9.78
C PRO A 192 -1.08 4.48 -9.70
N ILE A 193 -1.58 5.47 -8.96
CA ILE A 193 -3.02 5.76 -8.86
C ILE A 193 -3.60 6.18 -10.22
N LEU A 194 -2.90 7.04 -10.96
CA LEU A 194 -3.32 7.47 -12.29
C LEU A 194 -3.39 6.29 -13.27
N LEU A 195 -2.38 5.42 -13.26
CA LEU A 195 -2.41 4.23 -14.11
C LEU A 195 -3.44 3.19 -13.65
N MET A 196 -3.61 2.99 -12.35
CA MET A 196 -4.64 2.11 -11.79
C MET A 196 -6.05 2.56 -12.19
N SER A 197 -6.35 3.86 -12.09
CA SER A 197 -7.65 4.40 -12.48
C SER A 197 -7.87 4.28 -13.98
N LEU A 198 -6.85 4.59 -14.80
CA LEU A 198 -6.89 4.42 -16.25
C LEU A 198 -7.20 2.95 -16.64
N PHE A 199 -6.40 2.00 -16.15
CA PHE A 199 -6.61 0.58 -16.46
C PHE A 199 -7.92 0.05 -15.86
N GLY A 200 -8.36 0.55 -14.71
CA GLY A 200 -9.65 0.25 -14.12
C GLY A 200 -10.82 0.65 -15.02
N ILE A 201 -10.80 1.89 -15.52
CA ILE A 201 -11.82 2.40 -16.46
C ILE A 201 -11.81 1.59 -17.76
N MET A 202 -10.63 1.33 -18.33
CA MET A 202 -10.50 0.54 -19.54
C MET A 202 -11.01 -0.90 -19.35
N THR A 203 -10.78 -1.50 -18.18
CA THR A 203 -11.31 -2.83 -17.82
C THR A 203 -12.84 -2.82 -17.80
N ILE A 204 -13.45 -1.80 -17.17
CA ILE A 204 -14.92 -1.66 -17.13
C ILE A 204 -15.48 -1.51 -18.54
N ASN A 205 -14.87 -0.68 -19.38
CA ASN A 205 -15.31 -0.46 -20.76
C ASN A 205 -15.25 -1.75 -21.59
N ASN A 206 -14.16 -2.52 -21.45
CA ASN A 206 -14.03 -3.82 -22.11
C ASN A 206 -15.12 -4.80 -21.66
N ILE A 207 -15.37 -4.90 -20.35
CA ILE A 207 -16.39 -5.80 -19.79
C ILE A 207 -17.78 -5.41 -20.30
N ARG A 208 -18.13 -4.12 -20.29
CA ARG A 208 -19.42 -3.61 -20.79
C ARG A 208 -19.62 -3.92 -22.27
N HIS A 209 -18.58 -3.72 -23.09
CA HIS A 209 -18.65 -4.01 -24.51
C HIS A 209 -18.77 -5.52 -24.81
N VAL A 210 -18.09 -6.37 -24.03
CA VAL A 210 -18.26 -7.83 -24.15
C VAL A 210 -19.68 -8.26 -23.74
N GLN A 211 -20.23 -7.68 -22.67
CA GLN A 211 -21.61 -7.96 -22.23
C GLN A 211 -22.64 -7.51 -23.26
N SER A 212 -22.48 -6.33 -23.88
CA SER A 212 -23.43 -5.87 -24.91
C SER A 212 -23.43 -6.79 -26.14
N ARG A 213 -22.27 -7.29 -26.57
CA ARG A 213 -22.21 -8.26 -27.68
C ARG A 213 -22.90 -9.58 -27.34
N ILE A 214 -22.67 -10.12 -26.14
CA ILE A 214 -23.30 -11.39 -25.72
C ILE A 214 -24.82 -11.23 -25.58
N ASN A 215 -25.30 -10.11 -25.05
CA ASN A 215 -26.74 -9.85 -24.90
C ASN A 215 -27.46 -9.71 -26.26
N ILE A 216 -26.77 -9.25 -27.31
CA ILE A 216 -27.33 -9.19 -28.68
C ILE A 216 -27.44 -10.60 -29.29
N THR A 217 -26.53 -11.52 -28.95
CA THR A 217 -26.47 -12.86 -29.57
C THR A 217 -27.28 -13.93 -28.82
N ASN A 218 -27.49 -13.78 -27.50
CA ASN A 218 -28.06 -14.83 -26.64
C ASN A 218 -29.47 -14.51 -26.10
N SER A 219 -30.45 -14.28 -26.98
CA SER A 219 -31.86 -14.29 -26.58
C SER A 219 -32.35 -15.69 -26.16
N ASN A 220 -31.68 -16.79 -26.57
CA ASN A 220 -32.23 -18.15 -26.38
C ASN A 220 -31.35 -19.22 -25.67
N GLU A 221 -30.08 -18.98 -25.31
CA GLU A 221 -29.27 -19.98 -24.59
C GLU A 221 -28.45 -19.41 -23.43
N ARG A 222 -28.80 -19.80 -22.19
CA ARG A 222 -28.02 -19.50 -20.97
C ARG A 222 -26.88 -20.51 -20.82
N LEU A 223 -25.78 -20.30 -21.52
CA LEU A 223 -24.55 -21.07 -21.29
C LEU A 223 -24.04 -20.87 -19.85
N PRO A 224 -23.69 -21.95 -19.11
CA PRO A 224 -23.19 -21.84 -17.75
C PRO A 224 -21.87 -21.06 -17.72
N ILE A 225 -21.79 -20.05 -16.85
CA ILE A 225 -20.58 -19.25 -16.65
C ILE A 225 -19.48 -20.15 -16.09
N SER A 226 -18.35 -20.25 -16.80
CA SER A 226 -17.23 -21.06 -16.33
C SER A 226 -16.70 -20.57 -14.98
N LYS A 227 -16.28 -21.49 -14.11
CA LYS A 227 -15.69 -21.18 -12.79
C LYS A 227 -14.57 -20.12 -12.89
N LYS A 228 -13.75 -20.19 -13.95
CA LYS A 228 -12.67 -19.23 -14.25
C LYS A 228 -13.19 -17.79 -14.43
N LYS A 229 -14.25 -17.60 -15.23
CA LYS A 229 -14.88 -16.28 -15.43
C LYS A 229 -15.46 -15.70 -14.12
N LYS A 230 -15.99 -16.55 -13.24
CA LYS A 230 -16.50 -16.13 -11.93
C LYS A 230 -15.38 -15.60 -11.02
N VAL A 231 -14.26 -16.32 -10.96
CA VAL A 231 -13.06 -15.91 -10.21
C VAL A 231 -12.53 -14.57 -10.74
N ASP A 232 -12.37 -14.44 -12.06
CA ASP A 232 -11.87 -13.20 -12.67
C ASP A 232 -12.77 -12.00 -12.39
N ARG A 233 -14.10 -12.16 -12.41
CA ARG A 233 -15.05 -11.10 -12.05
C ARG A 233 -14.89 -10.64 -10.60
N GLN A 234 -14.72 -11.58 -9.67
CA GLN A 234 -14.53 -11.26 -8.25
C GLN A 234 -13.18 -10.57 -8.01
N LEU A 235 -12.10 -11.03 -8.65
CA LEU A 235 -10.80 -10.38 -8.58
C LEU A 235 -10.84 -8.94 -9.11
N SER A 236 -11.55 -8.68 -10.21
CA SER A 236 -11.73 -7.32 -10.73
C SER A 236 -12.54 -6.42 -9.78
N LEU A 237 -13.55 -6.95 -9.09
CA LEU A 237 -14.31 -6.21 -8.08
C LEU A 237 -13.43 -5.86 -6.87
N MET A 238 -12.69 -6.84 -6.36
CA MET A 238 -11.73 -6.65 -5.27
C MET A 238 -10.71 -5.58 -5.61
N LEU A 239 -10.15 -5.64 -6.82
CA LEU A 239 -9.20 -4.65 -7.33
C LEU A 239 -9.81 -3.25 -7.35
N PHE A 240 -11.04 -3.10 -7.88
CA PHE A 240 -11.69 -1.80 -7.98
C PHE A 240 -11.89 -1.14 -6.62
N ILE A 241 -12.38 -1.89 -5.63
CA ILE A 241 -12.54 -1.41 -4.25
C ILE A 241 -11.19 -1.05 -3.65
N GLN A 242 -10.16 -1.87 -3.89
CA GLN A 242 -8.82 -1.61 -3.41
C GLN A 242 -8.22 -0.33 -4.02
N ILE A 243 -8.42 -0.05 -5.31
CA ILE A 243 -7.93 1.19 -5.94
C ILE A 243 -8.56 2.43 -5.28
N ILE A 244 -9.87 2.40 -5.01
CA ILE A 244 -10.58 3.50 -4.34
C ILE A 244 -10.00 3.73 -2.94
N LEU A 245 -9.82 2.66 -2.15
CA LEU A 245 -9.33 2.77 -0.78
C LEU A 245 -7.85 3.15 -0.72
N LEU A 246 -7.02 2.65 -1.65
CA LEU A 246 -5.64 3.12 -1.80
C LEU A 246 -5.62 4.62 -2.07
N ALA A 247 -6.40 5.09 -3.05
CA ALA A 247 -6.46 6.52 -3.37
C ALA A 247 -6.90 7.35 -2.15
N LEU A 248 -7.97 6.94 -1.47
CA LEU A 248 -8.49 7.61 -0.28
C LEU A 248 -7.44 7.73 0.84
N PHE A 249 -6.70 6.66 1.11
CA PHE A 249 -5.78 6.60 2.25
C PHE A 249 -4.35 7.05 1.94
N THR A 250 -3.91 7.05 0.68
CA THR A 250 -2.52 7.45 0.32
C THR A 250 -2.42 8.84 -0.31
N LEU A 251 -3.46 9.36 -0.99
CA LEU A 251 -3.42 10.72 -1.55
C LEU A 251 -3.17 11.81 -0.50
N PRO A 252 -3.76 11.75 0.71
CA PRO A 252 -3.46 12.74 1.75
C PRO A 252 -1.98 12.82 2.10
N GLN A 253 -1.26 11.69 2.06
CA GLN A 253 0.19 11.68 2.30
C GLN A 253 0.97 12.32 1.15
N ALA A 254 0.58 12.07 -0.11
CA ALA A 254 1.21 12.73 -1.25
C ALA A 254 1.04 14.26 -1.19
N ILE A 255 -0.18 14.72 -0.88
CA ILE A 255 -0.48 16.14 -0.70
C ILE A 255 0.38 16.74 0.42
N GLN A 256 0.45 16.08 1.57
CA GLN A 256 1.26 16.54 2.70
C GLN A 256 2.76 16.65 2.34
N LYS A 257 3.29 15.69 1.56
CA LYS A 257 4.69 15.68 1.12
C LYS A 257 5.01 16.83 0.16
N LEU A 258 4.10 17.10 -0.79
CA LEU A 258 4.19 18.26 -1.66
C LEU A 258 4.09 19.58 -0.88
N TYR A 259 3.15 19.66 0.07
CA TYR A 259 3.01 20.82 0.96
C TYR A 259 4.31 21.06 1.75
N SER A 260 4.89 20.03 2.35
CA SER A 260 6.14 20.12 3.12
C SER A 260 7.33 20.55 2.25
N THR A 261 7.31 20.21 0.96
CA THR A 261 8.34 20.59 -0.01
C THR A 261 8.22 22.07 -0.38
N ILE A 262 7.01 22.54 -0.66
CA ILE A 262 6.73 23.94 -1.04
C ILE A 262 6.97 24.90 0.13
N THR A 263 6.64 24.47 1.35
CA THR A 263 6.78 25.27 2.58
C THR A 263 8.12 25.11 3.30
N ALA A 264 9.08 24.38 2.71
CA ALA A 264 10.34 24.03 3.36
C ALA A 264 11.19 25.24 3.81
N ASN A 265 11.05 26.39 3.14
CA ASN A 265 11.79 27.62 3.45
C ASN A 265 11.00 28.62 4.30
N GLN A 266 9.78 28.29 4.71
CA GLN A 266 8.95 29.17 5.53
C GLN A 266 9.32 29.05 7.01
N ILE A 267 9.46 30.18 7.71
CA ILE A 267 9.65 30.21 9.15
C ILE A 267 8.27 30.03 9.79
N LEU A 268 8.06 28.88 10.44
CA LEU A 268 6.83 28.53 11.14
C LEU A 268 6.97 28.75 12.64
N SER A 269 5.87 29.12 13.30
CA SER A 269 5.82 29.15 14.77
C SER A 269 5.88 27.72 15.35
N SER A 270 6.28 27.59 16.62
CA SER A 270 6.33 26.29 17.31
C SER A 270 4.99 25.54 17.28
N ALA A 271 3.88 26.27 17.45
CA ALA A 271 2.53 25.72 17.38
C ALA A 271 2.20 25.21 15.96
N GLN A 272 2.58 25.95 14.91
CA GLN A 272 2.39 25.53 13.51
C GLN A 272 3.24 24.31 13.18
N THR A 273 4.49 24.24 13.63
CA THR A 273 5.34 23.06 13.45
C THR A 273 4.76 21.84 14.13
N ALA A 274 4.26 21.98 15.38
CA ALA A 274 3.63 20.88 16.10
C ALA A 274 2.36 20.38 15.40
N PHE A 275 1.53 21.28 14.89
CA PHE A 275 0.36 20.94 14.09
C PHE A 275 0.74 20.23 12.77
N ASN A 276 1.71 20.75 12.04
CA ASN A 276 2.19 20.13 10.79
C ASN A 276 2.77 18.72 11.03
N ASN A 277 3.49 18.53 12.15
CA ASN A 277 3.96 17.21 12.56
C ASN A 277 2.81 16.27 12.93
N PHE A 278 1.76 16.76 13.59
CA PHE A 278 0.56 15.98 13.86
C PHE A 278 -0.10 15.52 12.55
N ILE A 279 -0.32 16.43 11.60
CA ILE A 279 -0.89 16.09 10.29
C ILE A 279 -0.01 15.09 9.53
N PHE A 280 1.31 15.28 9.53
CA PHE A 280 2.26 14.33 8.94
C PHE A 280 2.09 12.91 9.52
N ASN A 281 2.01 12.80 10.84
CA ASN A 281 1.83 11.49 11.50
C ASN A 281 0.46 10.88 11.20
N LEU A 282 -0.60 11.70 11.16
CA LEU A 282 -1.95 11.24 10.84
C LEU A 282 -2.01 10.64 9.42
N VAL A 283 -1.58 11.40 8.40
CA VAL A 283 -1.62 10.93 7.01
C VAL A 283 -0.68 9.75 6.77
N LEU A 284 0.44 9.68 7.51
CA LEU A 284 1.32 8.53 7.47
C LEU A 284 0.65 7.28 8.05
N LEU A 285 -0.09 7.39 9.16
CA LEU A 285 -0.84 6.28 9.73
C LEU A 285 -1.97 5.82 8.81
N LEU A 286 -2.63 6.73 8.08
CA LEU A 286 -3.60 6.37 7.04
C LEU A 286 -2.98 5.46 5.96
N THR A 287 -1.71 5.67 5.59
CA THR A 287 -1.08 4.77 4.61
C THR A 287 -0.84 3.36 5.15
N TYR A 288 -0.68 3.19 6.46
CA TYR A 288 -0.64 1.85 7.06
C TYR A 288 -2.03 1.21 7.14
N VAL A 289 -3.11 1.99 7.27
CA VAL A 289 -4.47 1.50 7.05
C VAL A 289 -4.58 0.91 5.63
N ALA A 290 -4.11 1.64 4.62
CA ALA A 290 -4.11 1.17 3.23
C ALA A 290 -3.35 -0.17 3.06
N ASN A 291 -2.24 -0.36 3.79
CA ASN A 291 -1.47 -1.60 3.76
C ASN A 291 -2.12 -2.76 4.54
N GLY A 292 -2.89 -2.48 5.59
CA GLY A 292 -3.50 -3.49 6.46
C GLY A 292 -4.89 -3.96 6.03
N VAL A 293 -5.63 -3.13 5.30
CA VAL A 293 -7.02 -3.37 4.90
C VAL A 293 -7.23 -4.42 3.76
N PRO A 294 -6.27 -4.75 2.85
CA PRO A 294 -6.54 -5.61 1.69
C PRO A 294 -7.22 -6.95 2.01
N PHE A 295 -6.80 -7.66 3.06
CA PHE A 295 -7.43 -8.93 3.46
C PHE A 295 -8.92 -8.79 3.78
N TYR A 296 -9.28 -7.76 4.54
CA TYR A 296 -10.64 -7.53 4.98
C TYR A 296 -11.53 -7.15 3.80
N ILE A 297 -11.01 -6.34 2.88
CA ILE A 297 -11.68 -6.07 1.59
C ILE A 297 -11.88 -7.37 0.84
N TYR A 298 -10.84 -8.16 0.67
CA TYR A 298 -10.87 -9.37 -0.15
C TYR A 298 -11.83 -10.42 0.42
N THR A 299 -11.92 -10.53 1.73
CA THR A 299 -12.85 -11.43 2.41
C THR A 299 -14.29 -10.94 2.30
N LEU A 300 -14.53 -9.63 2.41
CA LEU A 300 -15.87 -9.04 2.29
C LEU A 300 -16.36 -9.03 0.82
N SER A 301 -15.53 -8.57 -0.10
CA SER A 301 -15.87 -8.30 -1.52
C SER A 301 -15.52 -9.42 -2.50
N GLY A 302 -14.53 -10.27 -2.18
CA GLY A 302 -14.15 -11.43 -3.00
C GLY A 302 -15.20 -12.54 -3.02
N GLY A 303 -16.33 -12.34 -2.32
CA GLY A 303 -17.50 -13.19 -2.37
C GLY A 303 -17.22 -14.62 -1.92
N THR A 304 -17.92 -15.58 -2.54
CA THR A 304 -17.82 -16.99 -2.16
C THR A 304 -16.46 -17.62 -2.44
N VAL A 305 -15.67 -17.15 -3.42
CA VAL A 305 -14.38 -17.79 -3.74
C VAL A 305 -13.36 -17.54 -2.62
N PHE A 306 -13.15 -16.29 -2.24
CA PHE A 306 -12.17 -15.96 -1.20
C PHE A 306 -12.62 -16.47 0.18
N ARG A 307 -13.92 -16.41 0.49
CA ARG A 307 -14.48 -16.97 1.73
C ARG A 307 -14.37 -18.50 1.77
N ASN A 308 -14.65 -19.20 0.66
CA ASN A 308 -14.49 -20.64 0.60
C ASN A 308 -13.03 -21.06 0.72
N ALA A 309 -12.11 -20.33 0.08
CA ALA A 309 -10.67 -20.54 0.23
C ALA A 309 -10.24 -20.37 1.69
N LEU A 310 -10.72 -19.34 2.39
CA LEU A 310 -10.47 -19.14 3.81
C LEU A 310 -11.04 -20.26 4.69
N ILE A 311 -12.28 -20.70 4.43
CA ILE A 311 -12.90 -21.82 5.16
C ILE A 311 -12.11 -23.12 4.93
N GLN A 312 -11.68 -23.38 3.69
CA GLN A 312 -10.84 -24.54 3.37
C GLN A 312 -9.49 -24.50 4.09
N LEU A 313 -8.90 -23.31 4.25
CA LEU A 313 -7.65 -23.14 5.01
C LEU A 313 -7.85 -23.59 6.46
N PHE A 314 -8.88 -23.08 7.15
CA PHE A 314 -9.16 -23.45 8.53
C PHE A 314 -9.53 -24.92 8.69
N ARG A 315 -10.30 -25.49 7.75
CA ARG A 315 -10.61 -26.94 7.75
C ARG A 315 -9.36 -27.80 7.66
N LYS A 316 -8.38 -27.43 6.82
CA LYS A 316 -7.11 -28.15 6.71
C LYS A 316 -6.27 -28.03 7.97
N LEU A 317 -6.21 -26.84 8.58
CA LEU A 317 -5.47 -26.63 9.84
C LEU A 317 -6.05 -27.49 10.97
N ASN A 318 -7.38 -27.56 11.08
CA ASN A 318 -8.06 -28.40 12.06
C ASN A 318 -7.90 -29.91 11.82
N GLN A 319 -7.59 -30.34 10.58
CA GLN A 319 -7.29 -31.74 10.28
C GLN A 319 -5.84 -32.12 10.61
N ILE A 320 -4.94 -31.15 10.76
CA ILE A 320 -3.52 -31.35 11.07
C ILE A 320 -3.27 -31.41 12.59
N HIS A 321 -4.16 -30.80 13.39
CA HIS A 321 -4.17 -30.91 14.85
C HIS A 321 -5.40 -31.73 15.30
N PRO A 322 -5.31 -33.08 15.35
CA PRO A 322 -6.34 -33.90 16.00
C PRO A 322 -6.41 -33.65 17.50
#